data_AF-A0A416E384-F1
#
_entry.id   AF-A0A416E384-F1
#
_cell.length_a   1.000
_cell.length_b   1.000
_cell.length_c   1.000
_cell.angle_alpha   90.00
_cell.angle_beta   90.00
_cell.angle_gamma   90.00
#
_symmetry.space_group_name_H-M   'P 1'
#
loop_
_entity.id
_entity.type
_entity.pdbx_description
1 polymer ?
#
loop_
_entity_poly.entity_id
_entity_poly.type
_entity_poly.pdbx_seq_one_letter_code
_entity_poly.pdbx_strand_id
1 'polypeptide(L)' 'MKYPGIVIEFKVFNFRKEDTLKDTLSAALKQINEKDYDTELTGRGVKKENIRHYGFAFKGKEVLIGTD' A
#
# COMPACT_ATOMS: atom_id res chain seq x y z
N MET A 1 -3.16 -15.38 -15.50
CA MET A 1 -3.68 -15.69 -14.14
C MET A 1 -5.17 -15.37 -14.06
N LYS A 2 -5.96 -16.15 -13.30
CA LYS A 2 -7.42 -15.96 -13.14
C LYS A 2 -7.78 -14.87 -12.12
N TYR A 3 -6.88 -14.55 -11.20
CA TYR A 3 -7.10 -13.63 -10.08
C TYR A 3 -6.16 -12.41 -10.15
N PRO A 4 -6.60 -11.24 -9.64
CA PRO A 4 -5.74 -10.06 -9.55
C PRO A 4 -4.60 -10.27 -8.55
N GLY A 5 -3.51 -9.52 -8.74
CA GLY A 5 -2.46 -9.38 -7.74
C GLY A 5 -2.83 -8.28 -6.75
N ILE A 6 -2.51 -8.45 -5.48
CA ILE A 6 -2.79 -7.46 -4.44
C ILE A 6 -1.51 -7.22 -3.66
N VAL A 7 -1.12 -5.95 -3.54
CA VAL A 7 -0.07 -5.50 -2.63
C VAL A 7 -0.73 -4.67 -1.54
N ILE A 8 -0.44 -5.01 -0.28
CA ILE A 8 -0.99 -4.35 0.89
C ILE A 8 0.16 -3.91 1.79
N GLU A 9 0.17 -2.65 2.18
CA GLU A 9 1.14 -2.11 3.11
C GLU A 9 0.44 -1.49 4.32
N PHE A 10 0.92 -1.83 5.52
CA PHE A 10 0.35 -1.37 6.78
C PHE A 10 1.32 -0.41 7.48
N LYS A 11 0.83 0.75 7.90
CA LYS A 11 1.59 1.71 8.70
C LYS A 11 0.80 2.21 9.89
N VAL A 12 1.50 2.37 11.01
CA VAL A 12 0.97 3.01 12.21
C VAL A 12 1.39 4.48 12.20
N PHE A 13 0.42 5.37 12.44
CA PHE A 13 0.63 6.81 12.51
C PHE A 13 1.73 7.16 13.52
N ASN A 14 2.74 7.89 13.06
CA ASN A 14 3.83 8.34 13.89
C ASN A 14 3.77 9.86 14.07
N PHE A 15 3.18 10.30 15.18
CA PHE A 15 3.02 11.71 15.54
C PHE A 15 4.34 12.51 15.64
N ARG A 16 5.51 11.84 15.66
CA ARG A 16 6.82 12.51 15.63
C ARG A 16 7.31 12.82 14.22
N LYS A 17 6.73 12.19 13.20
CA LYS A 17 7.15 12.27 11.79
C LYS A 17 6.04 12.73 10.84
N GLU A 18 4.80 12.61 11.26
CA GLU A 18 3.60 12.77 10.44
C GLU A 18 2.59 13.64 11.19
N ASP A 19 1.89 14.52 10.47
CA ASP A 19 0.89 15.43 11.05
C ASP A 19 -0.52 14.82 10.99
N THR A 20 -0.77 13.96 10.00
CA THR A 20 -2.09 13.41 9.73
C THR A 20 -2.06 11.92 9.39
N LEU A 21 -3.21 11.26 9.53
CA LEU A 21 -3.39 9.88 9.08
C LEU A 21 -3.28 9.74 7.54
N LYS A 22 -3.49 10.83 6.80
CA LYS A 22 -3.26 10.89 5.35
C LYS A 22 -1.77 10.80 5.01
N ASP A 23 -0.90 11.43 5.80
CA ASP A 23 0.55 11.34 5.60
C ASP A 23 1.03 9.89 5.77
N THR A 24 0.50 9.19 6.77
CA THR A 24 0.76 7.75 6.98
C THR A 24 0.27 6.91 5.80
N LEU A 25 -0.92 7.22 5.25
CA LEU A 25 -1.44 6.53 4.06
C LEU A 25 -0.51 6.76 2.86
N SER A 26 -0.11 8.01 2.63
CA SER A 26 0.84 8.37 1.56
C SER A 26 2.19 7.68 1.75
N ALA A 27 2.68 7.55 2.98
CA ALA A 27 3.90 6.82 3.28
C ALA A 27 3.76 5.31 2.99
N ALA A 28 2.58 4.71 3.21
CA ALA A 28 2.32 3.31 2.88
C ALA A 28 2.33 3.09 1.36
N LEU A 29 1.61 3.93 0.60
CA LEU A 29 1.57 3.86 -0.86
C LEU A 29 2.96 4.13 -1.47
N LYS A 30 3.70 5.10 -0.92
CA LYS A 30 5.09 5.37 -1.33
C LYS A 30 5.98 4.15 -1.12
N GLN A 31 5.85 3.44 0.00
CA GLN A 31 6.64 2.24 0.25
C GLN A 31 6.32 1.11 -0.73
N ILE A 32 5.06 0.93 -1.14
CA ILE A 32 4.68 -0.02 -2.20
C ILE A 32 5.44 0.30 -3.50
N ASN A 33 5.42 1.57 -3.92
CA ASN A 33 6.10 2.02 -5.13
C ASN A 33 7.63 1.88 -5.06
N GLU A 34 8.25 2.25 -3.93
CA GLU A 34 9.71 2.18 -3.76
C GLU A 34 10.24 0.75 -3.68
N LYS A 35 9.42 -0.20 -3.21
CA LYS A 35 9.79 -1.61 -3.09
C LYS A 35 9.52 -2.41 -4.36
N ASP A 36 8.73 -1.87 -5.28
CA ASP A 36 8.42 -2.47 -6.57
C ASP A 36 7.95 -3.94 -6.46
N TYR A 37 7.03 -4.19 -5.52
CA TYR A 37 6.47 -5.53 -5.28
C TYR A 37 5.76 -6.12 -6.52
N ASP A 38 5.36 -5.26 -7.47
CA ASP A 38 4.85 -5.63 -8.79
C ASP A 38 5.76 -6.61 -9.52
N THR A 39 7.07 -6.48 -9.34
CA THR A 39 8.05 -7.34 -10.03
C THR A 39 7.86 -8.82 -9.67
N GLU A 40 7.50 -9.13 -8.41
CA GLU A 40 7.22 -10.51 -8.01
C GLU A 40 5.93 -11.05 -8.64
N LEU A 41 4.88 -10.23 -8.67
CA LEU A 41 3.57 -10.60 -9.21
C LEU A 41 3.59 -10.75 -10.73
N THR A 42 4.28 -9.85 -11.42
CA THR A 42 4.48 -9.92 -12.87
C THR A 42 5.34 -11.11 -13.26
N GLY A 43 6.37 -11.45 -12.47
CA GLY A 43 7.17 -12.67 -12.64
C GLY A 43 6.35 -13.97 -12.53
N ARG A 44 5.21 -13.93 -11.81
CA ARG A 44 4.24 -15.05 -11.72
C ARG A 44 3.15 -15.00 -12.78
N GLY A 45 3.19 -14.05 -13.71
CA GLY A 45 2.23 -13.90 -14.80
C GLY A 45 0.96 -13.12 -14.47
N VAL A 46 0.96 -12.32 -13.39
CA VAL A 46 -0.06 -11.28 -13.18
C VAL A 46 0.22 -10.14 -14.17
N LYS A 47 -0.80 -9.70 -14.90
CA LYS A 47 -0.65 -8.50 -15.74
C LYS A 47 -0.65 -7.25 -14.86
N LYS A 48 0.19 -6.26 -15.17
CA LYS A 48 0.35 -5.05 -14.35
C LYS A 48 -0.97 -4.31 -14.13
N GLU A 49 -1.83 -4.25 -15.15
CA GLU A 49 -3.18 -3.65 -15.05
C GLU A 49 -4.14 -4.39 -14.10
N ASN A 50 -3.79 -5.60 -13.67
CA ASN A 50 -4.54 -6.42 -12.71
C ASN A 50 -3.90 -6.44 -11.32
N ILE A 51 -2.86 -5.64 -11.07
CA ILE A 51 -2.28 -5.47 -9.74
C ILE A 51 -2.95 -4.27 -9.07
N ARG A 52 -3.33 -4.43 -7.81
CA ARG A 52 -3.96 -3.38 -7.00
C ARG A 52 -3.13 -3.09 -5.77
N HIS A 53 -2.93 -1.81 -5.48
CA HIS A 53 -2.22 -1.35 -4.30
C HIS A 53 -3.19 -0.82 -3.25
N TYR A 54 -2.95 -1.21 -2.00
CA TYR A 54 -3.71 -0.69 -0.86
C TYR A 54 -2.76 -0.28 0.26
N GLY A 55 -2.83 0.99 0.63
CA GLY A 55 -2.21 1.51 1.84
C GLY A 55 -3.21 1.49 2.98
N PHE A 56 -2.77 1.03 4.15
CA PHE A 56 -3.53 1.04 5.39
C PHE A 56 -2.79 1.88 6.44
N ALA A 57 -3.42 2.95 6.88
CA ALA A 57 -2.90 3.84 7.91
C ALA A 57 -3.72 3.70 9.20
N PHE A 58 -3.06 3.35 10.31
CA PHE A 58 -3.70 3.11 11.61
C PHE A 58 -3.39 4.21 12.61
N LYS A 59 -4.41 4.67 13.32
CA LYS A 59 -4.30 5.46 14.56
C LYS A 59 -5.22 4.85 15.62
N GLY A 60 -4.67 3.88 16.35
CA GLY A 60 -5.44 3.08 17.30
C GLY A 60 -6.51 2.26 16.59
N LYS A 61 -7.80 2.57 16.83
CA LYS A 61 -8.95 1.93 16.18
C LYS A 61 -9.39 2.64 14.88
N GLU A 62 -8.87 3.83 14.63
CA GLU A 62 -9.11 4.56 13.38
C GLU A 62 -8.20 4.00 12.28
N VAL A 63 -8.79 3.69 11.13
CA VAL A 63 -8.07 3.17 9.96
C VAL A 63 -8.47 3.97 8.74
N LEU A 64 -7.48 4.49 8.01
CA LEU A 64 -7.67 5.07 6.70
C LEU A 64 -7.08 4.11 5.66
N ILE A 65 -7.90 3.74 4.68
CA ILE A 65 -7.53 2.83 3.59
C ILE A 65 -7.61 3.62 2.29
N GLY A 66 -6.60 3.50 1.45
CA GLY A 66 -6.57 4.16 0.15
C GLY A 66 -5.79 3.36 -0.89
N THR A 67 -5.98 3.75 -2.14
CA THR A 67 -5.22 3.26 -3.30
C THR A 67 -4.39 4.40 -3.86
N ASP A 68 -3.45 4.07 -4.74
CA ASP A 68 -2.77 5.01 -5.63
C ASP A 68 -3.69 5.57 -6.73
#